data_AF-A0A535VUU0-F1
#
_entry.id   AF-A0A535VUU0-F1
#
_cell.length_a   1.000
_cell.length_b   1.000
_cell.length_c   1.000
_cell.angle_alpha   90.00
_cell.angle_beta   90.00
_cell.angle_gamma   90.00
#
_symmetry.space_group_name_H-M   'P 1'
#
loop_
_entity.id
_entity.type
_entity.pdbx_description
1 polymer ?
#
loop_
_entity_poly.entity_id
_entity_poly.type
_entity_poly.pdbx_seq_one_letter_code
_entity_poly.pdbx_strand_id
1 'polypeptide(L)'
;MERTPLLPLPEGMLIDEIQITENGLVIAVVATHPTSCCPLCSDLSSSIQSHYRRVLRDVPCAGRRVQLFLTVRKFYCRNPLCQRKIFTERLPTFVEPWARMTIRYCQQITSIGLATCGKGGARLAARLGIQT
;
A
#
# COMPACT_ATOMS: atom_id res chain seq x y z
N MET A 1 5.53 13.55 21.86
CA MET A 1 5.25 12.10 21.93
C MET A 1 5.18 11.59 20.51
N GLU A 2 6.31 11.14 19.97
CA GLU A 2 6.35 10.42 18.71
C GLU A 2 5.63 9.09 18.94
N ARG A 3 4.40 9.00 18.44
CA ARG A 3 3.65 7.75 18.45
C ARG A 3 4.36 6.85 17.46
N THR A 4 5.16 5.89 17.93
CA THR A 4 5.64 4.80 17.07
C THR A 4 4.41 4.14 16.47
N PRO A 5 4.12 4.30 15.17
CA PRO A 5 2.89 3.74 14.63
C PRO A 5 3.04 2.22 14.66
N LEU A 6 2.03 1.52 15.20
CA LEU A 6 1.95 0.05 15.19
C LEU A 6 2.09 -0.55 13.77
N LEU A 7 1.98 0.29 12.74
CA LEU A 7 2.16 -0.02 11.34
C LEU A 7 3.32 0.81 10.80
N PRO A 8 4.45 0.18 10.46
CA PRO A 8 5.53 0.90 9.82
C PRO A 8 5.08 1.30 8.43
N LEU A 9 4.79 2.58 8.23
CA LEU A 9 4.55 3.17 6.93
C LEU A 9 5.85 3.81 6.42
N PRO A 10 6.11 3.79 5.11
CA PRO A 10 7.20 4.56 4.54
C PRO A 10 7.06 6.05 4.84
N GLU A 11 8.16 6.78 4.70
CA GLU A 11 8.12 8.24 4.67
C GLU A 11 7.13 8.72 3.60
N GLY A 12 6.52 9.88 3.83
CA GLY A 12 5.54 10.42 2.89
C GLY A 12 4.23 9.64 2.87
N MET A 13 3.87 8.97 3.97
CA MET A 13 2.53 8.43 4.20
C MET A 13 2.04 8.73 5.61
N LEU A 14 0.77 9.07 5.74
CA LEU A 14 0.12 9.32 7.02
C LEU A 14 -1.14 8.47 7.17
N ILE A 15 -1.41 8.06 8.41
CA ILE A 15 -2.69 7.48 8.78
C ILE A 15 -3.66 8.64 9.01
N ASP A 16 -4.76 8.63 8.28
CA ASP A 16 -5.84 9.61 8.38
C ASP A 16 -6.89 9.16 9.40
N GLU A 17 -7.29 7.89 9.31
CA GLU A 17 -8.34 7.31 10.16
C GLU A 17 -8.07 5.82 10.41
N ILE A 18 -8.46 5.33 11.59
CA ILE A 18 -8.49 3.91 11.92
C ILE A 18 -9.89 3.54 12.38
N GLN A 19 -10.47 2.54 11.74
CA GLN A 19 -11.78 1.98 12.10
C GLN A 19 -11.60 0.50 12.48
N ILE A 20 -12.17 0.14 13.61
CA ILE A 20 -12.28 -1.26 14.04
C ILE A 20 -13.62 -1.79 13.55
N THR A 21 -13.59 -2.88 12.81
CA THR A 21 -14.76 -3.56 12.27
C THR A 21 -14.81 -5.00 12.77
N GLU A 22 -15.94 -5.67 12.59
CA GLU A 22 -16.08 -7.11 12.90
C GLU A 22 -15.07 -7.97 12.13
N ASN A 23 -14.69 -7.54 10.93
CA ASN A 23 -13.80 -8.28 10.03
C ASN A 23 -12.32 -7.95 10.20
N GLY A 24 -11.97 -6.98 11.07
CA GLY A 24 -10.60 -6.54 11.31
C GLY A 24 -10.45 -5.01 11.36
N LEU A 25 -9.27 -4.52 10.99
CA LEU A 25 -8.92 -3.11 11.00
C LEU A 25 -9.00 -2.54 9.58
N VAL A 26 -9.72 -1.43 9.45
CA VAL A 26 -9.76 -0.60 8.24
C VAL A 26 -8.99 0.67 8.52
N ILE A 27 -7.99 0.97 7.69
CA ILE A 27 -7.05 2.06 7.95
C ILE A 27 -6.98 2.95 6.72
N ALA A 28 -7.41 4.19 6.85
CA ALA A 28 -7.25 5.19 5.82
C ALA A 28 -5.80 5.70 5.85
N VAL A 29 -5.11 5.59 4.71
CA VAL A 29 -3.73 6.04 4.55
C VAL A 29 -3.67 7.00 3.38
N VAL A 30 -2.97 8.12 3.56
CA VAL A 30 -2.79 9.13 2.52
C VAL A 30 -1.30 9.24 2.23
N ALA A 31 -0.92 9.10 0.96
CA ALA A 31 0.43 9.45 0.52
C ALA A 31 0.59 10.98 0.54
N THR A 32 1.71 11.49 1.03
CA THR A 32 1.97 12.92 1.30
C THR A 32 3.17 13.48 0.55
N HIS A 33 3.90 12.66 -0.22
CA HIS A 33 4.97 13.18 -1.07
C HIS A 33 4.44 14.26 -2.04
N PRO A 34 5.07 15.45 -2.05
CA PRO A 34 4.59 16.57 -2.87
C PRO A 34 4.86 16.37 -4.37
N THR A 35 5.74 15.42 -4.70
CA THR A 35 6.23 15.18 -6.06
C THR A 35 6.40 13.70 -6.34
N SER A 36 6.29 13.31 -7.62
CA SER A 36 6.63 11.96 -8.07
C SER A 36 7.23 12.00 -9.47
N CYS A 37 8.13 11.07 -9.78
CA CYS A 37 8.72 10.95 -11.11
C CYS A 37 7.77 10.22 -12.07
N CYS A 38 7.68 10.71 -13.31
CA CYS A 38 6.94 10.02 -14.36
C CYS A 38 7.57 8.64 -14.61
N PRO A 39 6.81 7.53 -14.59
CA PRO A 39 7.39 6.19 -14.74
C PRO A 39 7.89 5.88 -16.16
N LEU A 40 7.66 6.75 -17.15
CA LEU A 40 8.15 6.55 -18.52
C LEU A 40 9.38 7.39 -18.85
N CYS A 41 9.39 8.67 -18.47
CA CYS A 41 10.48 9.60 -18.80
C CYS A 41 11.32 10.01 -17.58
N SER A 42 10.94 9.57 -16.38
CA SER A 42 11.60 9.92 -15.10
C SER A 42 11.54 11.39 -14.69
N ASP A 43 10.96 12.28 -15.49
CA ASP A 43 10.79 13.68 -15.12
C ASP A 43 9.93 13.84 -13.86
N LEU A 44 10.45 14.63 -12.92
CA LEU A 44 9.78 14.96 -11.67
C LEU A 44 8.58 15.87 -11.95
N SER A 45 7.45 15.58 -11.31
CA SER A 45 6.28 16.45 -11.35
C SER A 45 5.74 16.71 -9.95
N SER A 46 5.38 17.96 -9.70
CA SER A 46 4.59 18.45 -8.56
C SER A 46 3.14 18.77 -8.95
N SER A 47 2.79 18.66 -10.25
CA SER A 47 1.49 19.09 -10.76
C SER A 47 0.43 18.01 -10.55
N ILE A 48 -0.32 18.13 -9.45
CA ILE A 48 -1.40 17.19 -9.10
C ILE A 48 -2.58 17.37 -10.07
N GLN A 49 -3.07 16.25 -10.60
CA GLN A 49 -4.25 16.16 -11.44
C GLN A 49 -5.49 15.78 -10.64
N SER A 50 -5.40 14.70 -9.85
CA SER A 50 -6.50 14.21 -9.02
C SER A 50 -5.96 13.27 -7.95
N HIS A 51 -6.85 12.80 -7.08
CA HIS A 51 -6.56 11.73 -6.13
C HIS A 51 -7.25 10.44 -6.56
N TYR A 52 -6.66 9.31 -6.22
CA TYR A 52 -7.16 7.97 -6.51
C TYR A 52 -7.09 7.13 -5.25
N ARG A 53 -8.20 6.47 -4.91
CA ARG A 53 -8.28 5.59 -3.74
C ARG A 53 -8.24 4.14 -4.20
N ARG A 54 -7.44 3.31 -3.52
CA ARG A 54 -7.41 1.86 -3.69
C ARG A 54 -7.44 1.14 -2.35
N VAL A 55 -8.04 -0.05 -2.35
CA VAL A 55 -8.08 -0.93 -1.18
C VAL A 55 -6.97 -1.98 -1.30
N LEU A 56 -6.12 -2.06 -0.28
CA LEU A 56 -5.02 -3.00 -0.19
C LEU A 56 -5.22 -3.94 1.00
N ARG A 57 -4.89 -5.22 0.83
CA ARG A 57 -4.63 -6.09 1.98
C ARG A 57 -3.23 -5.82 2.49
N ASP A 58 -3.11 -5.83 3.81
CA ASP A 58 -1.85 -5.59 4.49
C ASP A 58 -1.65 -6.56 5.65
N VAL A 59 -0.43 -6.61 6.16
CA VAL A 59 -0.04 -7.53 7.23
C VAL A 59 -0.97 -7.36 8.44
N PRO A 60 -1.35 -8.46 9.10
CA PRO A 60 -2.26 -8.41 10.23
C PRO A 60 -1.65 -7.64 11.40
N CYS A 61 -2.50 -7.00 12.19
CA CYS A 61 -2.12 -6.28 13.40
C CYS A 61 -2.86 -6.88 14.59
N ALA A 62 -2.10 -7.38 15.58
CA ALA A 62 -2.63 -8.09 16.75
C ALA A 62 -3.61 -9.24 16.37
N GLY A 63 -3.26 -10.03 15.35
CA GLY A 63 -4.07 -11.15 14.86
C GLY A 63 -5.32 -10.74 14.07
N ARG A 64 -5.58 -9.44 13.89
CA ARG A 64 -6.70 -8.92 13.09
C ARG A 64 -6.25 -8.66 11.66
N ARG A 65 -7.11 -8.98 10.70
CA ARG A 65 -6.95 -8.61 9.29
C ARG A 65 -6.82 -7.10 9.17
N VAL A 66 -5.96 -6.63 8.27
CA VAL A 66 -5.79 -5.19 7.99
C VAL A 66 -6.11 -4.92 6.52
N GLN A 67 -7.00 -3.95 6.30
CA GLN A 67 -7.27 -3.37 4.98
C GLN A 67 -6.86 -1.90 4.98
N LEU A 68 -6.01 -1.53 4.03
CA LEU A 68 -5.62 -0.13 3.83
C LEU A 68 -6.49 0.48 2.74
N PHE A 69 -7.13 1.59 3.07
CA PHE A 69 -7.78 2.47 2.11
C PHE A 69 -6.78 3.56 1.75
N LEU A 70 -5.93 3.24 0.78
CA LEU A 70 -4.82 4.09 0.37
C LEU A 70 -5.27 5.12 -0.66
N THR A 71 -5.16 6.40 -0.31
CA THR A 71 -5.34 7.55 -1.20
C THR A 71 -3.97 7.98 -1.74
N VAL A 72 -3.83 7.96 -3.05
CA VAL A 72 -2.63 8.38 -3.79
C VAL A 72 -2.97 9.49 -4.79
N ARG A 73 -1.96 10.23 -5.23
CA ARG A 73 -2.08 11.30 -6.22
C ARG A 73 -1.84 10.79 -7.63
N LYS A 74 -2.58 11.38 -8.58
CA LYS A 74 -2.24 11.39 -10.00
C LYS A 74 -1.59 12.73 -10.32
N PHE A 75 -0.49 12.70 -11.06
CA PHE A 75 0.28 13.85 -11.49
C PHE A 75 0.19 14.01 -13.02
N TYR A 76 0.23 15.26 -13.48
CA TYR A 76 0.50 15.56 -14.89
C TYR A 76 1.99 15.43 -15.18
N CYS A 77 2.36 14.76 -16.27
CA CYS A 77 3.72 14.85 -16.79
C CYS A 77 3.82 16.10 -17.67
N ARG A 78 4.75 16.99 -17.33
CA ARG A 78 4.98 18.25 -18.06
C ARG A 78 6.00 18.13 -19.19
N ASN A 79 6.61 16.95 -19.37
CA ASN A 79 7.51 16.71 -20.49
C ASN A 79 6.71 16.65 -21.82
N PRO A 80 6.96 17.57 -22.76
CA PRO A 80 6.26 17.59 -24.04
C PRO A 80 6.55 16.34 -24.89
N LEU A 81 7.77 15.79 -24.79
CA LEU A 81 8.22 14.61 -25.53
C LEU A 81 7.70 13.29 -24.93
N CYS A 82 7.20 13.31 -23.69
CA CYS A 82 6.65 12.12 -23.07
C CYS A 82 5.23 11.84 -23.58
N GLN A 83 5.00 10.60 -24.03
CA GLN A 83 3.67 10.12 -24.41
C GLN A 83 2.70 10.02 -23.22
N ARG A 84 3.21 9.84 -22.00
CA ARG A 84 2.37 9.76 -20.79
C ARG A 84 2.04 11.16 -20.31
N LYS A 85 0.76 11.55 -20.34
CA LYS A 85 0.32 12.87 -19.84
C LYS A 85 -0.13 12.88 -18.38
N ILE A 86 -0.66 11.76 -17.87
CA ILE A 86 -1.07 11.61 -16.46
C ILE A 86 -0.49 10.30 -15.92
N PHE A 87 0.07 10.31 -14.72
CA PHE A 87 0.55 9.10 -14.05
C PHE A 87 0.19 9.12 -12.57
N THR A 88 -0.05 7.95 -11.99
CA THR A 88 -0.19 7.81 -10.54
C THR A 88 1.19 7.78 -9.89
N GLU A 89 1.36 8.44 -8.75
CA GLU A 89 2.61 8.38 -8.00
C GLU A 89 3.04 6.94 -7.70
N ARG A 90 4.34 6.73 -7.71
CA ARG A 90 4.94 5.44 -7.37
C ARG A 90 5.31 5.44 -5.89
N LEU A 91 4.94 4.36 -5.21
CA LEU A 91 5.25 4.10 -3.82
C LEU A 91 6.16 2.88 -3.79
N PRO A 92 7.42 3.03 -4.25
CA PRO A 92 8.37 1.93 -4.25
C PRO A 92 8.48 1.38 -2.82
N THR A 93 8.82 0.10 -2.69
CA THR A 93 8.92 -0.64 -1.42
C THR A 93 7.62 -0.83 -0.63
N PHE A 94 6.53 -0.12 -0.94
CA PHE A 94 5.24 -0.31 -0.26
C PHE A 94 4.26 -1.18 -1.04
N VAL A 95 4.02 -0.83 -2.31
CA VAL A 95 2.99 -1.47 -3.12
C VAL A 95 3.25 -1.27 -4.61
N GLU A 96 3.21 -2.37 -5.35
CA GLU A 96 3.43 -2.35 -6.80
C GLU A 96 2.27 -1.66 -7.55
N PRO A 97 2.52 -1.19 -8.79
CA PRO A 97 1.45 -0.74 -9.68
C PRO A 97 0.34 -1.78 -9.81
N TRP A 98 -0.92 -1.34 -9.69
CA TRP A 98 -2.12 -2.18 -9.79
C TRP A 98 -2.28 -3.29 -8.72
N ALA A 99 -1.29 -3.49 -7.85
CA ALA A 99 -1.39 -4.47 -6.78
C ALA A 99 -2.49 -4.11 -5.79
N ARG A 100 -3.16 -5.16 -5.29
CA ARG A 100 -4.19 -5.11 -4.23
C ARG A 100 -3.66 -5.59 -2.88
N MET A 101 -2.35 -5.78 -2.78
CA MET A 101 -1.65 -6.26 -1.59
C MET A 101 -0.38 -5.43 -1.44
N THR A 102 -0.01 -5.11 -0.20
CA THR A 102 1.29 -4.50 0.08
C THR A 102 2.40 -5.53 -0.20
N ILE A 103 3.60 -5.03 -0.50
CA ILE A 103 4.77 -5.89 -0.75
C ILE A 103 5.05 -6.77 0.47
N ARG A 104 4.96 -6.21 1.68
CA ARG A 104 5.13 -6.95 2.94
C ARG A 104 4.07 -8.04 3.15
N TYR A 105 2.81 -7.83 2.73
CA TYR A 105 1.78 -8.86 2.78
C TYR A 105 2.15 -10.05 1.89
N CYS A 106 2.57 -9.76 0.65
CA CYS A 106 3.04 -10.79 -0.27
C CYS A 106 4.23 -11.57 0.31
N GLN A 107 5.24 -10.87 0.84
CA GLN A 107 6.41 -11.49 1.46
C GLN A 107 6.04 -12.41 2.63
N GLN A 108 5.09 -12.01 3.47
CA GLN A 108 4.66 -12.82 4.61
C GLN A 108 3.91 -14.08 4.16
N ILE A 109 3.00 -13.98 3.18
CA ILE A 109 2.33 -15.16 2.59
C ILE A 109 3.35 -16.10 1.96
N THR A 110 4.31 -15.57 1.19
CA THR A 110 5.36 -16.38 0.57
C THR A 110 6.18 -17.10 1.63
N SER A 111 6.57 -16.42 2.72
CA SER A 111 7.34 -17.01 3.82
C SER A 111 6.57 -18.13 4.51
N ILE A 112 5.27 -17.93 4.78
CA ILE A 112 4.40 -18.98 5.33
C ILE A 112 4.32 -20.17 4.37
N GLY A 113 4.11 -19.91 3.07
CA GLY A 113 4.01 -20.95 2.05
C GLY A 113 5.30 -21.76 1.87
N LEU A 114 6.47 -21.12 1.97
CA LEU A 114 7.76 -21.80 1.88
C LEU A 114 8.08 -22.61 3.14
N ALA A 115 7.70 -22.13 4.32
CA ALA A 115 7.96 -22.80 5.59
C ALA A 115 6.96 -23.92 5.92
N THR A 116 5.87 -24.04 5.16
CA THR A 116 4.78 -24.98 5.45
C THR A 116 4.32 -25.72 4.19
N CYS A 117 3.42 -26.69 4.33
CA CYS A 117 2.70 -27.28 3.21
C CYS A 117 1.41 -26.48 2.92
N GLY A 118 0.84 -26.55 1.71
CA GLY A 118 -0.30 -25.72 1.31
C GLY A 118 -1.45 -25.63 2.32
N LYS A 119 -1.97 -26.78 2.80
CA LYS A 119 -3.06 -26.82 3.80
C LYS A 119 -2.62 -26.35 5.19
N GLY A 120 -1.35 -26.59 5.55
CA GLY A 120 -0.76 -26.11 6.80
C GLY A 120 -0.61 -24.58 6.79
N GLY A 121 -0.09 -24.03 5.70
CA GLY A 121 0.10 -22.60 5.47
C GLY A 121 -1.22 -21.84 5.47
N ALA A 122 -2.24 -22.32 4.75
CA ALA A 122 -3.56 -21.69 4.77
C ALA A 122 -4.15 -21.63 6.18
N ARG A 123 -4.02 -22.70 6.97
CA ARG A 123 -4.51 -22.75 8.36
C ARG A 123 -3.73 -21.81 9.29
N LEU A 124 -2.41 -21.77 9.15
CA LEU A 124 -1.56 -20.87 9.92
C LEU A 124 -1.84 -19.41 9.56
N ALA A 125 -1.91 -19.09 8.28
CA ALA A 125 -2.25 -17.75 7.78
C ALA A 125 -3.58 -17.27 8.34
N ALA A 126 -4.63 -18.11 8.32
CA ALA A 126 -5.93 -17.78 8.89
C ALA A 126 -5.85 -17.45 10.39
N ARG A 127 -5.07 -18.21 11.17
CA ARG A 127 -4.84 -17.95 12.61
C ARG A 127 -4.08 -16.66 12.87
N LEU A 128 -3.21 -16.26 11.94
CA LEU A 128 -2.45 -15.01 12.05
C LEU A 128 -3.25 -13.79 11.57
N GLY A 129 -4.46 -13.97 11.02
CA GLY A 129 -5.25 -12.88 10.46
C GLY A 129 -4.91 -12.55 9.01
N ILE A 130 -4.32 -13.48 8.27
CA ILE A 130 -4.07 -13.39 6.82
C ILE A 130 -5.15 -14.18 6.08
N GLN A 131 -5.70 -13.60 5.02
CA GLN A 131 -6.65 -14.27 4.14
C GLN A 131 -5.92 -14.74 2.87
N THR A 132 -5.70 -16.05 2.78
CA THR A 132 -5.14 -16.75 1.61
C THR A 132 -6.22 -17.08 0.60
#